data_AF-F0Y8A5-F1
#
_entry.id   AF-F0Y8A5-F1
#
_cell.length_a   1.000
_cell.length_b   1.000
_cell.length_c   1.000
_cell.angle_alpha   90.00
_cell.angle_beta   90.00
_cell.angle_gamma   90.00
#
_symmetry.space_group_name_H-M   'P 1'
#
loop_
_entity.id
_entity.type
_entity.pdbx_description
1 polymer ?
#
loop_
_entity_poly.entity_id
_entity_poly.type
_entity_poly.pdbx_seq_one_letter_code
_entity_poly.pdbx_strand_id
1 'polypeptide(L)'
;MAPKLDEIVAGVEAKAQALLDADEDGKLAPPSSYAEETLLALLDADGDGRVSWDEAEAGARRALHRAEECATRAVDRLRPYKDSLLAGAGFLSCFYGSNFKYTLLFAQTFAATGWPALKPALSELGASYRRGKRAFVKAAPELKRARETLAEIRRDAAGVAAGNPEAQKKLLGDAADAAALLKSGESIFAAVDPKKLGKVLQSAYVGISSSFAAVLSDHAAKLGVGVGLGTAVADAINVVVAPIISKLLRTLKARALANGDVREALDDLERKTDIDDDALLAWVESAISLASTAAGVYVAHRLDDVMYLYSACVAGATLCADKCLLLAGTTRGPLDRLVRSKQVRQVAICSLAASGFWYQRVLGRGQLPFFVALPLAPLKISESILASMAVSFRAASGRNSSGFTSIFATSPEAMKMPLPSAFSTVFVRIVKSPSCFQTYQA
;
A
#
# COMPACT_ATOMS: atom_id res chain seq x y z
N MET A 1 -6.05 22.19 -25.84
CA MET A 1 -6.86 21.43 -24.85
C MET A 1 -6.39 21.57 -23.40
N ALA A 2 -5.49 22.52 -23.06
CA ALA A 2 -5.06 22.82 -21.69
C ALA A 2 -5.85 23.88 -20.87
N PRO A 3 -6.78 24.72 -21.42
CA PRO A 3 -7.34 25.84 -20.65
C PRO A 3 -8.31 25.42 -19.53
N LYS A 4 -8.80 24.17 -19.52
CA LYS A 4 -9.74 23.70 -18.50
C LYS A 4 -9.10 23.40 -17.14
N LEU A 5 -7.79 23.13 -17.08
CA LEU A 5 -7.15 22.80 -15.80
C LEU A 5 -6.90 24.08 -14.98
N ASP A 6 -6.44 25.15 -15.64
CA ASP A 6 -6.16 26.43 -15.00
C ASP A 6 -7.46 27.09 -14.48
N GLU A 7 -8.56 26.95 -15.21
CA GLU A 7 -9.89 27.42 -14.79
C GLU A 7 -10.43 26.64 -13.57
N ILE A 8 -10.16 25.33 -13.48
CA ILE A 8 -10.53 24.50 -12.34
C ILE A 8 -9.67 24.84 -11.12
N VAL A 9 -8.35 25.03 -11.30
CA VAL A 9 -7.45 25.41 -10.20
C VAL A 9 -7.82 26.78 -9.65
N ALA A 10 -8.01 27.77 -10.52
CA ALA A 10 -8.44 29.11 -10.12
C ALA A 10 -9.82 29.09 -9.42
N GLY A 11 -10.75 28.27 -9.90
CA GLY A 11 -12.05 28.08 -9.25
C GLY A 11 -11.98 27.41 -7.88
N VAL A 12 -11.06 26.47 -7.67
CA VAL A 12 -10.84 25.83 -6.36
C VAL A 12 -10.13 26.78 -5.40
N GLU A 13 -9.14 27.53 -5.87
CA GLU A 13 -8.43 28.55 -5.07
C GLU A 13 -9.40 29.65 -4.62
N ALA A 14 -10.18 30.23 -5.52
CA ALA A 14 -11.17 31.26 -5.19
C ALA A 14 -12.22 30.76 -4.18
N LYS A 15 -12.63 29.50 -4.29
CA LYS A 15 -13.64 28.91 -3.39
C LYS A 15 -13.05 28.54 -2.03
N ALA A 16 -11.80 28.07 -1.98
CA ALA A 16 -11.08 27.88 -0.73
C ALA A 16 -10.83 29.21 -0.03
N GLN A 17 -10.47 30.24 -0.80
CA GLN A 17 -10.26 31.60 -0.31
C GLN A 17 -11.55 32.18 0.29
N ALA A 18 -12.67 32.10 -0.43
CA ALA A 18 -13.97 32.55 0.08
C ALA A 18 -14.50 31.75 1.29
N LEU A 19 -14.07 30.49 1.47
CA LEU A 19 -14.45 29.69 2.64
C LEU A 19 -13.60 30.01 3.89
N LEU A 20 -12.38 30.51 3.68
CA LEU A 20 -11.40 30.74 4.73
C LEU A 20 -11.30 32.23 5.14
N ASP A 21 -11.64 33.13 4.23
CA ASP A 21 -11.74 34.59 4.41
C ASP A 21 -13.23 34.97 4.47
N ALA A 22 -13.91 34.53 5.52
CA ALA A 22 -15.35 34.67 5.67
C ALA A 22 -15.80 36.14 5.86
N ASP A 23 -14.88 37.04 6.22
CA ASP A 23 -15.11 38.48 6.39
C ASP A 23 -14.58 39.34 5.22
N GLU A 24 -14.07 38.71 4.15
CA GLU A 24 -13.58 39.35 2.93
C GLU A 24 -12.49 40.41 3.17
N ASP A 25 -11.68 40.24 4.21
CA ASP A 25 -10.62 41.18 4.58
C ASP A 25 -9.26 40.84 3.96
N GLY A 26 -9.19 39.73 3.21
CA GLY A 26 -7.99 39.22 2.57
C GLY A 26 -7.07 38.46 3.53
N LYS A 27 -7.52 38.17 4.76
CA LYS A 27 -6.77 37.51 5.81
C LYS A 27 -7.55 36.31 6.35
N LEU A 28 -6.82 35.39 6.98
CA LEU A 28 -7.45 34.24 7.60
C LEU A 28 -7.91 34.62 9.00
N ALA A 29 -9.21 34.52 9.27
CA ALA A 29 -9.76 34.76 10.59
C ALA A 29 -9.06 33.84 11.62
N PRO A 30 -8.64 34.37 12.79
CA PRO A 30 -8.00 33.56 13.80
C PRO A 30 -8.97 32.45 14.24
N PRO A 31 -8.54 31.18 14.23
CA PRO A 31 -9.36 30.11 14.78
C PRO A 31 -9.44 30.25 16.32
N SER A 32 -10.24 29.44 17.01
CA SER A 32 -10.68 29.68 18.40
C SER A 32 -10.06 28.79 19.51
N SER A 33 -8.88 28.19 19.30
CA SER A 33 -8.27 27.19 20.20
C SER A 33 -6.77 27.41 20.55
N TYR A 34 -6.35 26.91 21.72
CA TYR A 34 -4.99 27.06 22.27
C TYR A 34 -3.85 26.45 21.41
N ALA A 35 -4.13 25.52 20.49
CA ALA A 35 -3.11 25.00 19.57
C ALA A 35 -2.66 26.05 18.54
N GLU A 36 -3.35 27.19 18.51
CA GLU A 36 -3.25 28.18 17.44
C GLU A 36 -2.35 29.34 17.78
N GLU A 37 -2.19 29.74 19.04
CA GLU A 37 -1.22 30.80 19.37
C GLU A 37 0.20 30.42 18.92
N THR A 38 0.55 29.13 19.04
CA THR A 38 1.85 28.63 18.58
C THR A 38 1.92 28.58 17.05
N LEU A 39 0.80 28.34 16.37
CA LEU A 39 0.74 28.19 14.92
C LEU A 39 0.65 29.57 14.22
N LEU A 40 -0.17 30.48 14.75
CA LEU A 40 -0.19 31.91 14.45
C LEU A 40 1.20 32.51 14.66
N ALA A 41 1.82 32.37 15.83
CA ALA A 41 3.17 32.88 16.06
C ALA A 41 4.24 32.27 15.13
N LEU A 42 3.96 31.13 14.49
CA LEU A 42 4.85 30.49 13.52
C LEU A 42 4.61 30.98 12.08
N LEU A 43 3.38 31.40 11.76
CA LEU A 43 2.95 31.82 10.43
C LEU A 43 3.00 33.35 10.29
N ASP A 44 2.41 34.08 11.25
CA ASP A 44 2.38 35.53 11.40
C ASP A 44 3.81 36.06 11.61
N ALA A 45 4.41 36.53 10.52
CA ALA A 45 5.79 36.98 10.48
C ALA A 45 5.91 38.48 10.80
N ASP A 46 4.85 39.25 10.56
CA ASP A 46 4.81 40.68 10.84
C ASP A 46 4.27 41.04 12.24
N GLY A 47 3.64 40.08 12.92
CA GLY A 47 3.15 40.20 14.29
C GLY A 47 1.86 41.01 14.39
N ASP A 48 1.09 41.11 13.31
CA ASP A 48 -0.17 41.87 13.29
C ASP A 48 -1.36 41.12 13.91
N GLY A 49 -1.15 39.88 14.34
CA GLY A 49 -2.15 39.01 14.94
C GLY A 49 -3.07 38.33 13.93
N ARG A 50 -2.78 38.46 12.63
CA ARG A 50 -3.47 37.79 11.52
C ARG A 50 -2.43 37.09 10.66
N VAL A 51 -2.88 36.16 9.82
CA VAL A 51 -2.00 35.47 8.87
C VAL A 51 -2.46 35.84 7.48
N SER A 52 -1.61 36.59 6.77
CA SER A 52 -1.81 36.84 5.35
C SER A 52 -1.59 35.56 4.52
N TRP A 53 -2.15 35.51 3.31
CA TRP A 53 -1.93 34.37 2.40
C TRP A 53 -0.44 34.14 2.09
N ASP A 54 0.33 35.22 1.92
CA ASP A 54 1.78 35.15 1.70
C ASP A 54 2.52 34.52 2.90
N GLU A 55 2.08 34.82 4.12
CA GLU A 55 2.63 34.25 5.36
C GLU A 55 2.24 32.79 5.55
N ALA A 56 0.98 32.44 5.25
CA ALA A 56 0.51 31.06 5.26
C ALA A 56 1.30 30.21 4.26
N GLU A 57 1.50 30.71 3.04
CA GLU A 57 2.26 30.01 2.01
C GLU A 57 3.75 29.89 2.38
N ALA A 58 4.36 30.98 2.85
CA ALA A 58 5.75 30.97 3.32
C ALA A 58 5.93 30.05 4.53
N GLY A 59 4.95 30.01 5.43
CA GLY A 59 4.90 29.11 6.57
C GLY A 59 4.81 27.65 6.17
N ALA A 60 3.90 27.31 5.24
CA ALA A 60 3.78 25.96 4.68
C ALA A 60 5.09 25.50 4.00
N ARG A 61 5.73 26.39 3.23
CA ARG A 61 7.05 26.13 2.62
C ARG A 61 8.12 25.88 3.69
N ARG A 62 8.16 26.68 4.76
CA ARG A 62 9.10 26.51 5.90
C ARG A 62 8.85 25.19 6.63
N ALA A 63 7.59 24.83 6.86
CA ALA A 63 7.20 23.59 7.51
C ALA A 63 7.61 22.36 6.68
N LEU A 64 7.36 22.37 5.37
CA LEU A 64 7.78 21.31 4.45
C LEU A 64 9.31 21.17 4.41
N HIS A 65 10.04 22.28 4.33
CA HIS A 65 11.50 22.24 4.35
C HIS A 65 12.04 21.67 5.66
N ARG A 66 11.48 22.06 6.81
CA ARG A 66 11.84 21.49 8.12
C ARG A 66 11.51 20.00 8.19
N ALA A 67 10.36 19.58 7.66
CA ALA A 67 9.99 18.16 7.60
C ALA A 67 10.98 17.36 6.73
N GLU A 68 11.36 17.88 5.57
CA GLU A 68 12.36 17.27 4.68
C GLU A 68 13.74 17.20 5.36
N GLU A 69 14.18 18.28 6.03
CA GLU A 69 15.42 18.29 6.80
C GLU A 69 15.39 17.28 7.95
N CYS A 70 14.31 17.24 8.72
CA CYS A 70 14.14 16.29 9.82
C CYS A 70 14.14 14.85 9.31
N ALA A 71 13.42 14.57 8.22
CA ALA A 71 13.41 13.25 7.60
C ALA A 71 14.79 12.84 7.07
N THR A 72 15.48 13.76 6.39
CA THR A 72 16.83 13.52 5.87
C THR A 72 17.82 13.27 7.00
N ARG A 73 17.81 14.11 8.05
CA ARG A 73 18.64 13.92 9.25
C ARG A 73 18.33 12.60 9.96
N ALA A 74 17.06 12.22 10.05
CA ALA A 74 16.66 10.95 10.63
C ALA A 74 17.20 9.78 9.80
N VAL A 75 17.03 9.80 8.47
CA VAL A 75 17.55 8.77 7.56
C VAL A 75 19.07 8.68 7.64
N ASP A 76 19.77 9.81 7.66
CA ASP A 76 21.24 9.82 7.73
C ASP A 76 21.75 9.33 9.10
N ARG A 77 21.06 9.66 10.19
CA ARG A 77 21.36 9.11 11.54
C ARG A 77 21.05 7.61 11.64
N LEU A 78 20.03 7.12 10.93
CA LEU A 78 19.66 5.69 10.92
C LEU A 78 20.49 4.88 9.91
N ARG A 79 21.13 5.53 8.92
CA ARG A 79 21.95 4.88 7.90
C ARG A 79 23.02 3.92 8.45
N PRO A 80 23.83 4.27 9.48
CA PRO A 80 24.80 3.33 10.04
C PRO A 80 24.14 2.12 10.71
N TYR A 81 22.89 2.25 11.17
CA TYR A 81 22.14 1.18 11.79
C TYR A 81 21.24 0.43 10.80
N LYS A 82 21.32 0.70 9.50
CA LYS A 82 20.43 0.11 8.49
C LYS A 82 20.38 -1.41 8.58
N ASP A 83 21.53 -2.08 8.66
CA ASP A 83 21.57 -3.54 8.70
C ASP A 83 21.05 -4.09 10.04
N SER A 84 21.33 -3.42 11.15
CA SER A 84 20.76 -3.78 12.47
C SER A 84 19.25 -3.59 12.53
N LEU A 85 18.73 -2.50 11.95
CA LEU A 85 17.29 -2.24 11.86
C LEU A 85 16.60 -3.24 10.95
N LEU A 86 17.23 -3.61 9.83
CA LEU A 86 16.70 -4.66 8.95
C LEU A 86 16.77 -6.05 9.59
N ALA A 87 17.82 -6.36 10.34
CA ALA A 87 17.90 -7.58 11.13
C ALA A 87 16.79 -7.64 12.19
N GLY A 88 16.58 -6.52 12.90
CA GLY A 88 15.50 -6.35 13.87
C GLY A 88 14.11 -6.44 13.23
N ALA A 89 13.91 -5.83 12.07
CA ALA A 89 12.68 -5.96 11.29
C ALA A 89 12.45 -7.41 10.85
N GLY A 90 13.49 -8.11 10.37
CA GLY A 90 13.42 -9.53 10.03
C GLY A 90 13.04 -10.39 11.24
N PHE A 91 13.64 -10.13 12.39
CA PHE A 91 13.27 -10.79 13.65
C PHE A 91 11.80 -10.53 14.03
N LEU A 92 11.38 -9.26 13.99
CA LEU A 92 9.99 -8.88 14.27
C LEU A 92 9.00 -9.55 13.30
N SER A 93 9.30 -9.58 12.00
CA SER A 93 8.48 -10.30 11.02
C SER A 93 8.48 -11.81 11.26
N CYS A 94 9.60 -12.38 11.72
CA CYS A 94 9.72 -13.82 11.99
C CYS A 94 8.91 -14.28 13.20
N PHE A 95 8.83 -13.45 14.26
CA PHE A 95 8.14 -13.81 15.51
C PHE A 95 6.77 -13.16 15.70
N TYR A 96 6.46 -12.09 14.95
CA TYR A 96 5.22 -11.33 15.08
C TYR A 96 4.55 -11.00 13.74
N GLY A 97 4.98 -11.65 12.66
CA GLY A 97 4.45 -11.43 11.31
C GLY A 97 2.94 -11.65 11.18
N SER A 98 2.33 -12.46 12.06
CA SER A 98 0.88 -12.67 12.10
C SER A 98 0.05 -11.39 12.31
N ASN A 99 0.64 -10.33 12.90
CA ASN A 99 -0.07 -9.06 13.14
C ASN A 99 0.02 -8.09 11.97
N PHE A 100 0.79 -8.41 10.94
CA PHE A 100 1.11 -7.50 9.85
C PHE A 100 0.93 -8.21 8.50
N LYS A 101 -0.06 -9.10 8.40
CA LYS A 101 -0.24 -9.92 7.20
C LYS A 101 -0.53 -9.05 5.98
N TYR A 102 -1.51 -8.16 6.08
CA TYR A 102 -1.91 -7.31 4.99
C TYR A 102 -0.84 -6.26 4.67
N THR A 103 -0.16 -5.76 5.69
CA THR A 103 0.94 -4.80 5.55
C THR A 103 2.15 -5.45 4.86
N LEU A 104 2.54 -6.66 5.25
CA LEU A 104 3.64 -7.40 4.60
C LEU A 104 3.29 -7.76 3.16
N LEU A 105 2.07 -8.21 2.90
CA LEU A 105 1.60 -8.53 1.55
C LEU A 105 1.56 -7.26 0.68
N PHE A 106 1.05 -6.15 1.23
CA PHE A 106 1.07 -4.84 0.58
C PHE A 106 2.51 -4.41 0.29
N ALA A 107 3.42 -4.51 1.25
CA ALA A 107 4.80 -4.10 1.07
C ALA A 107 5.54 -4.95 0.03
N GLN A 108 5.31 -6.27 0.01
CA GLN A 108 5.90 -7.19 -0.97
C GLN A 108 5.36 -6.93 -2.37
N THR A 109 4.05 -6.76 -2.51
CA THR A 109 3.41 -6.48 -3.80
C THR A 109 3.83 -5.11 -4.30
N PHE A 110 3.84 -4.09 -3.44
CA PHE A 110 4.34 -2.76 -3.77
C PHE A 110 5.81 -2.80 -4.16
N ALA A 111 6.65 -3.54 -3.45
CA ALA A 111 8.06 -3.69 -3.79
C ALA A 111 8.27 -4.39 -5.15
N ALA A 112 7.41 -5.33 -5.52
CA ALA A 112 7.49 -6.06 -6.78
C ALA A 112 6.92 -5.26 -7.97
N THR A 113 5.82 -4.53 -7.79
CA THR A 113 5.10 -3.87 -8.90
C THR A 113 5.22 -2.35 -8.87
N GLY A 114 4.97 -1.74 -7.71
CA GLY A 114 4.89 -0.28 -7.55
C GLY A 114 6.26 0.41 -7.49
N TRP A 115 7.18 -0.15 -6.70
CA TRP A 115 8.48 0.44 -6.44
C TRP A 115 9.37 0.55 -7.67
N PRO A 116 9.46 -0.46 -8.58
CA PRO A 116 10.24 -0.34 -9.80
C PRO A 116 9.77 0.79 -10.73
N ALA A 117 8.46 1.11 -10.73
CA ALA A 117 7.90 2.22 -11.48
C ALA A 117 8.08 3.57 -10.76
N LEU A 118 7.87 3.59 -9.44
CA LEU A 118 7.93 4.79 -8.62
C LEU A 118 9.36 5.32 -8.45
N LYS A 119 10.33 4.44 -8.23
CA LYS A 119 11.74 4.79 -7.97
C LYS A 119 12.35 5.67 -9.07
N PRO A 120 12.29 5.35 -10.38
CA PRO A 120 12.83 6.22 -11.42
C PRO A 120 12.08 7.55 -11.49
N ALA A 121 10.76 7.56 -11.33
CA ALA A 121 9.97 8.79 -11.33
C ALA A 121 10.36 9.73 -10.16
N LEU A 122 10.56 9.19 -8.96
CA LEU A 122 11.06 9.94 -7.81
C LEU A 122 12.49 10.46 -8.02
N SER A 123 13.35 9.64 -8.63
CA SER A 123 14.72 10.06 -8.96
C SER A 123 14.74 11.20 -9.98
N GLU A 124 13.90 11.11 -11.02
CA GLU A 124 13.72 12.17 -12.03
C GLU A 124 13.17 13.46 -11.41
N LEU A 125 12.15 13.35 -10.56
CA LEU A 125 11.55 14.49 -9.85
C LEU A 125 12.58 15.14 -8.91
N GLY A 126 13.30 14.33 -8.11
CA GLY A 126 14.34 14.81 -7.21
C GLY A 126 15.51 15.46 -7.96
N ALA A 127 15.90 14.93 -9.11
CA ALA A 127 16.90 15.56 -9.97
C ALA A 127 16.41 16.90 -10.55
N SER A 128 15.15 16.96 -10.99
CA SER A 128 14.51 18.20 -11.47
C SER A 128 14.47 19.26 -10.37
N TYR A 129 14.00 18.89 -9.19
CA TYR A 129 13.95 19.75 -8.02
C TYR A 129 15.34 20.25 -7.60
N ARG A 130 16.35 19.37 -7.52
CA ARG A 130 17.74 19.79 -7.21
C ARG A 130 18.30 20.77 -8.23
N ARG A 131 18.01 20.60 -9.52
CA ARG A 131 18.41 21.55 -10.56
C ARG A 131 17.73 22.90 -10.37
N GLY A 132 16.42 22.90 -10.15
CA GLY A 132 15.66 24.11 -9.87
C GLY A 132 16.12 24.84 -8.62
N LYS A 133 16.34 24.10 -7.51
CA LYS A 133 16.90 24.66 -6.27
C LYS A 133 18.26 25.30 -6.50
N ARG A 134 19.15 24.68 -7.28
CA ARG A 134 20.46 25.27 -7.63
C ARG A 134 20.32 26.52 -8.49
N ALA A 135 19.42 26.52 -9.47
CA ALA A 135 19.13 27.69 -10.29
C ALA A 135 18.56 28.84 -9.44
N PHE A 136 17.61 28.52 -8.55
CA PHE A 136 17.03 29.47 -7.62
C PHE A 136 18.08 30.06 -6.67
N VAL A 137 18.94 29.23 -6.06
CA VAL A 137 20.02 29.72 -5.18
C VAL A 137 20.98 30.65 -5.93
N LYS A 138 21.25 30.39 -7.23
CA LYS A 138 22.04 31.29 -8.07
C LYS A 138 21.33 32.61 -8.38
N ALA A 139 20.02 32.57 -8.61
CA ALA A 139 19.19 33.75 -8.89
C ALA A 139 18.74 34.52 -7.64
N ALA A 140 18.88 33.92 -6.44
CA ALA A 140 18.42 34.50 -5.19
C ALA A 140 18.98 35.90 -4.89
N PRO A 141 20.26 36.24 -5.17
CA PRO A 141 20.77 37.59 -4.99
C PRO A 141 20.10 38.62 -5.91
N GLU A 142 19.82 38.25 -7.16
CA GLU A 142 19.15 39.12 -8.14
C GLU A 142 17.69 39.34 -7.76
N LEU A 143 17.00 38.28 -7.32
CA LEU A 143 15.63 38.37 -6.79
C LEU A 143 15.55 39.25 -5.55
N LYS A 144 16.55 39.16 -4.66
CA LYS A 144 16.64 40.02 -3.48
C LYS A 144 16.77 41.49 -3.88
N ARG A 145 17.67 41.80 -4.84
CA ARG A 145 17.82 43.16 -5.38
C ARG A 145 16.55 43.65 -6.04
N ALA A 146 15.88 42.83 -6.85
CA ALA A 146 14.62 43.20 -7.49
C ALA A 146 13.52 43.55 -6.46
N ARG A 147 13.46 42.82 -5.33
CA ARG A 147 12.56 43.16 -4.21
C ARG A 147 12.93 44.49 -3.55
N GLU A 148 14.21 44.71 -3.29
CA GLU A 148 14.71 45.96 -2.72
C GLU A 148 14.38 47.15 -3.65
N THR A 149 14.62 47.02 -4.95
CA THR A 149 14.27 48.03 -5.97
C THR A 149 12.77 48.29 -6.03
N LEU A 150 11.91 47.26 -5.98
CA LEU A 150 10.45 47.47 -5.93
C LEU A 150 9.99 48.19 -4.67
N ALA A 151 10.63 47.91 -3.52
CA ALA A 151 10.33 48.59 -2.27
C ALA A 151 10.73 50.08 -2.34
N GLU A 152 11.89 50.38 -2.94
CA GLU A 152 12.34 51.75 -3.20
C GLU A 152 11.40 52.48 -4.17
N ILE A 153 11.06 51.87 -5.31
CA ILE A 153 10.11 52.44 -6.29
C ILE A 153 8.76 52.74 -5.64
N ARG A 154 8.27 51.85 -4.78
CA ARG A 154 6.99 52.05 -4.07
C ARG A 154 7.06 53.24 -3.10
N ARG A 155 8.22 53.46 -2.48
CA ARG A 155 8.47 54.61 -1.59
C ARG A 155 8.55 55.91 -2.37
N ASP A 156 9.26 55.90 -3.49
CA ASP A 156 9.45 57.07 -4.36
C ASP A 156 8.15 57.44 -5.08
N ALA A 157 7.35 56.46 -5.51
CA ALA A 157 6.05 56.68 -6.11
C ALA A 157 5.07 57.42 -5.18
N ALA A 158 5.21 57.28 -3.86
CA ALA A 158 4.43 58.06 -2.90
C ALA A 158 4.88 59.53 -2.79
N GLY A 159 6.13 59.83 -3.15
CA GLY A 159 6.71 61.19 -3.11
C GLY A 159 6.65 61.95 -4.44
N VAL A 160 6.52 61.25 -5.58
CA VAL A 160 6.37 61.90 -6.89
C VAL A 160 4.97 62.48 -7.02
N ALA A 161 4.86 63.80 -6.77
CA ALA A 161 3.66 64.57 -7.07
C ALA A 161 3.30 64.42 -8.56
N ALA A 162 1.99 64.39 -8.87
CA ALA A 162 1.39 64.06 -10.17
C ALA A 162 1.83 64.88 -11.40
N GLY A 163 2.87 65.71 -11.31
CA GLY A 163 3.29 66.67 -12.34
C GLY A 163 4.49 66.28 -13.20
N ASN A 164 5.24 65.19 -12.92
CA ASN A 164 6.42 64.82 -13.72
C ASN A 164 6.22 63.49 -14.50
N PRO A 165 5.75 63.54 -15.76
CA PRO A 165 5.46 62.35 -16.55
C PRO A 165 6.71 61.53 -16.92
N GLU A 166 7.90 62.15 -17.00
CA GLU A 166 9.14 61.42 -17.31
C GLU A 166 9.60 60.56 -16.13
N ALA A 167 9.52 61.10 -14.90
CA ALA A 167 9.83 60.35 -13.68
C ALA A 167 8.89 59.15 -13.51
N GLN A 168 7.60 59.34 -13.81
CA GLN A 168 6.59 58.28 -13.75
C GLN A 168 6.86 57.18 -14.77
N LYS A 169 7.25 57.54 -16.00
CA LYS A 169 7.58 56.56 -17.05
C LYS A 169 8.81 55.73 -16.69
N LYS A 170 9.84 56.33 -16.07
CA LYS A 170 11.03 55.61 -15.62
C LYS A 170 10.71 54.64 -14.48
N LEU A 171 9.95 55.08 -13.47
CA LEU A 171 9.51 54.22 -12.35
C LEU A 171 8.68 53.03 -12.84
N LEU A 172 7.81 53.23 -13.84
CA LEU A 172 7.05 52.14 -14.45
C LEU A 172 7.94 51.13 -15.20
N GLY A 173 9.00 51.59 -15.87
CA GLY A 173 9.98 50.73 -16.52
C GLY A 173 10.74 49.86 -15.52
N ASP A 174 11.31 50.49 -14.50
CA ASP A 174 12.09 49.79 -13.47
C ASP A 174 11.20 48.82 -12.66
N ALA A 175 9.93 49.19 -12.42
CA ALA A 175 8.95 48.31 -11.78
C ALA A 175 8.59 47.10 -12.66
N ALA A 176 8.44 47.30 -13.98
CA ALA A 176 8.15 46.22 -14.91
C ALA A 176 9.31 45.22 -14.99
N ASP A 177 10.55 45.70 -15.02
CA ASP A 177 11.75 44.85 -15.05
C ASP A 177 11.92 44.06 -13.75
N ALA A 178 11.72 44.70 -12.59
CA ALA A 178 11.75 44.04 -11.29
C ALA A 178 10.59 43.04 -11.12
N ALA A 179 9.39 43.35 -11.62
CA ALA A 179 8.24 42.44 -11.62
C ALA A 179 8.46 41.24 -12.56
N ALA A 180 9.11 41.43 -13.71
CA ALA A 180 9.49 40.35 -14.62
C ALA A 180 10.51 39.40 -13.95
N LEU A 181 11.48 39.96 -13.22
CA LEU A 181 12.42 39.17 -12.41
C LEU A 181 11.70 38.43 -11.27
N LEU A 182 10.73 39.04 -10.59
CA LEU A 182 9.95 38.36 -9.55
C LEU A 182 9.07 37.24 -10.08
N LYS A 183 8.46 37.40 -11.26
CA LYS A 183 7.77 36.30 -11.97
C LYS A 183 8.73 35.17 -12.31
N SER A 184 9.99 35.46 -12.59
CA SER A 184 11.02 34.42 -12.72
C SER A 184 11.34 33.74 -11.38
N GLY A 185 11.03 34.36 -10.24
CA GLY A 185 11.15 33.80 -8.88
C GLY A 185 10.09 32.76 -8.52
N GLU A 186 8.93 32.76 -9.19
CA GLU A 186 7.96 31.65 -9.16
C GLU A 186 8.55 30.35 -9.74
N SER A 187 9.76 30.42 -10.32
CA SER A 187 10.50 29.27 -10.84
C SER A 187 10.81 28.17 -9.83
N ILE A 188 10.68 28.38 -8.51
CA ILE A 188 10.76 27.26 -7.56
C ILE A 188 9.60 26.29 -7.77
N PHE A 189 8.39 26.78 -8.05
CA PHE A 189 7.28 25.92 -8.42
C PHE A 189 7.37 25.47 -9.88
N ALA A 190 7.91 26.30 -10.78
CA ALA A 190 8.21 25.83 -12.15
C ALA A 190 9.31 24.74 -12.18
N ALA A 191 10.16 24.66 -11.14
CA ALA A 191 11.16 23.61 -11.01
C ALA A 191 10.55 22.24 -10.70
N VAL A 192 9.42 22.23 -10.00
CA VAL A 192 8.60 21.04 -9.84
C VAL A 192 7.81 20.84 -11.13
N ASP A 193 8.45 20.17 -12.08
CA ASP A 193 7.83 19.85 -13.36
C ASP A 193 6.50 19.08 -13.11
N PRO A 194 5.34 19.68 -13.41
CA PRO A 194 4.03 19.11 -13.08
C PRO A 194 3.82 17.78 -13.80
N LYS A 195 4.47 17.57 -14.97
CA LYS A 195 4.41 16.30 -15.68
C LYS A 195 5.18 15.21 -14.92
N LYS A 196 6.33 15.56 -14.33
CA LYS A 196 7.11 14.60 -13.51
C LYS A 196 6.40 14.30 -12.19
N LEU A 197 5.80 15.30 -11.55
CA LEU A 197 4.98 15.09 -10.36
C LEU A 197 3.78 14.21 -10.68
N GLY A 198 3.07 14.48 -11.79
CA GLY A 198 1.98 13.65 -12.29
C GLY A 198 2.41 12.20 -12.55
N LYS A 199 3.59 11.97 -13.13
CA LYS A 199 4.16 10.63 -13.33
C LYS A 199 4.47 9.92 -12.00
N VAL A 200 4.97 10.64 -10.99
CA VAL A 200 5.17 10.11 -9.63
C VAL A 200 3.84 9.72 -9.01
N LEU A 201 2.83 10.59 -9.05
CA LEU A 201 1.50 10.33 -8.51
C LEU A 201 0.81 9.16 -9.23
N GLN A 202 0.90 9.10 -10.56
CA GLN A 202 0.37 8.00 -11.36
C GLN A 202 1.07 6.67 -11.01
N SER A 203 2.40 6.67 -10.89
CA SER A 203 3.16 5.45 -10.54
C SER A 203 2.86 5.00 -9.11
N ALA A 204 2.74 5.95 -8.18
CA ALA A 204 2.33 5.68 -6.81
C ALA A 204 0.91 5.13 -6.78
N TYR A 205 -0.04 5.74 -7.49
CA TYR A 205 -1.42 5.27 -7.61
C TYR A 205 -1.49 3.86 -8.18
N VAL A 206 -0.85 3.58 -9.31
CA VAL A 206 -0.84 2.22 -9.90
C VAL A 206 -0.19 1.20 -8.96
N GLY A 207 0.91 1.58 -8.29
CA GLY A 207 1.57 0.72 -7.30
C GLY A 207 0.66 0.43 -6.11
N ILE A 208 0.02 1.45 -5.54
CA ILE A 208 -0.90 1.36 -4.41
C ILE A 208 -2.13 0.54 -4.82
N SER A 209 -2.79 0.87 -5.93
CA SER A 209 -3.97 0.17 -6.44
C SER A 209 -3.68 -1.28 -6.78
N SER A 210 -2.51 -1.60 -7.37
CA SER A 210 -2.13 -3.00 -7.62
C SER A 210 -1.83 -3.77 -6.33
N SER A 211 -1.24 -3.11 -5.34
CA SER A 211 -0.99 -3.71 -4.02
C SER A 211 -2.30 -3.93 -3.26
N PHE A 212 -3.24 -2.98 -3.31
CA PHE A 212 -4.59 -3.16 -2.81
C PHE A 212 -5.33 -4.26 -3.56
N ALA A 213 -5.27 -4.29 -4.90
CA ALA A 213 -5.87 -5.36 -5.68
C ALA A 213 -5.27 -6.72 -5.30
N ALA A 214 -3.98 -6.80 -5.01
CA ALA A 214 -3.32 -8.01 -4.57
C ALA A 214 -3.75 -8.44 -3.14
N VAL A 215 -3.92 -7.47 -2.24
CA VAL A 215 -4.39 -7.68 -0.87
C VAL A 215 -5.88 -8.06 -0.82
N LEU A 216 -6.69 -7.43 -1.67
CA LEU A 216 -8.15 -7.55 -1.68
C LEU A 216 -8.65 -8.69 -2.56
N SER A 217 -7.90 -9.08 -3.60
CA SER A 217 -8.24 -10.24 -4.41
C SER A 217 -7.94 -11.51 -3.64
N ASP A 218 -9.00 -12.25 -3.31
CA ASP A 218 -8.89 -13.58 -2.73
C ASP A 218 -8.02 -14.51 -3.58
N HIS A 219 -7.97 -14.30 -4.89
CA HIS A 219 -7.11 -15.05 -5.78
C HIS A 219 -5.68 -14.53 -5.81
N ALA A 220 -5.41 -13.22 -5.73
CA ALA A 220 -4.06 -12.68 -5.77
C ALA A 220 -3.27 -12.93 -4.46
N ALA A 221 -3.94 -12.78 -3.31
CA ALA A 221 -3.40 -13.18 -2.00
C ALA A 221 -3.11 -14.69 -1.96
N LYS A 222 -3.93 -15.49 -2.65
CA LYS A 222 -3.70 -16.93 -2.87
C LYS A 222 -2.75 -17.24 -4.03
N LEU A 223 -2.49 -16.34 -4.99
CA LEU A 223 -1.62 -16.59 -6.17
C LEU A 223 -0.16 -16.31 -5.84
N GLY A 224 0.12 -15.30 -5.01
CA GLY A 224 1.50 -14.93 -4.63
C GLY A 224 2.24 -16.02 -3.85
N VAL A 225 1.50 -16.93 -3.21
CA VAL A 225 2.06 -18.08 -2.45
C VAL A 225 1.41 -19.41 -2.85
N GLY A 226 0.15 -19.41 -3.31
CA GLY A 226 -0.72 -20.59 -3.34
C GLY A 226 -1.17 -21.09 -4.72
N VAL A 227 -0.79 -20.52 -5.87
CA VAL A 227 -1.13 -21.20 -7.16
C VAL A 227 -0.17 -22.31 -7.52
N GLY A 228 1.08 -22.27 -7.04
CA GLY A 228 1.95 -23.45 -7.08
C GLY A 228 1.71 -24.40 -5.90
N LEU A 229 1.51 -23.85 -4.69
CA LEU A 229 1.44 -24.64 -3.47
C LEU A 229 0.02 -25.11 -3.13
N GLY A 230 -0.99 -24.27 -3.36
CA GLY A 230 -2.40 -24.59 -3.09
C GLY A 230 -2.99 -25.57 -4.09
N THR A 231 -2.55 -25.56 -5.36
CA THR A 231 -2.85 -26.64 -6.31
C THR A 231 -2.14 -27.93 -5.89
N ALA A 232 -0.85 -27.90 -5.56
CA ALA A 232 -0.13 -29.07 -5.06
C ALA A 232 -0.70 -29.63 -3.74
N VAL A 233 -1.15 -28.77 -2.84
CA VAL A 233 -1.79 -29.15 -1.57
C VAL A 233 -3.22 -29.62 -1.80
N ALA A 234 -4.00 -28.96 -2.66
CA ALA A 234 -5.34 -29.42 -3.03
C ALA A 234 -5.27 -30.77 -3.77
N ASP A 235 -4.30 -30.97 -4.64
CA ASP A 235 -4.05 -32.24 -5.33
C ASP A 235 -3.56 -33.30 -4.34
N ALA A 236 -2.65 -32.97 -3.42
CA ALA A 236 -2.22 -33.90 -2.36
C ALA A 236 -3.38 -34.26 -1.41
N ILE A 237 -4.23 -33.30 -1.06
CA ILE A 237 -5.44 -33.51 -0.26
C ILE A 237 -6.46 -34.31 -1.06
N ASN A 238 -6.69 -34.04 -2.33
CA ASN A 238 -7.61 -34.82 -3.14
C ASN A 238 -7.10 -36.26 -3.33
N VAL A 239 -5.79 -36.46 -3.48
CA VAL A 239 -5.18 -37.80 -3.58
C VAL A 239 -5.25 -38.55 -2.25
N VAL A 240 -5.07 -37.89 -1.10
CA VAL A 240 -5.00 -38.55 0.20
C VAL A 240 -6.36 -38.57 0.93
N VAL A 241 -7.02 -37.44 0.99
CA VAL A 241 -8.24 -37.19 1.78
C VAL A 241 -9.49 -37.63 1.04
N ALA A 242 -9.61 -37.43 -0.29
CA ALA A 242 -10.81 -37.87 -1.02
C ALA A 242 -11.06 -39.40 -0.94
N PRO A 243 -10.06 -40.31 -1.06
CA PRO A 243 -10.30 -41.73 -0.87
C PRO A 243 -10.64 -42.09 0.58
N ILE A 244 -10.08 -41.39 1.57
CA ILE A 244 -10.41 -41.62 2.99
C ILE A 244 -11.84 -41.17 3.28
N ILE A 245 -12.21 -39.96 2.86
CA ILE A 245 -13.54 -39.39 3.04
C ILE A 245 -14.57 -40.25 2.32
N SER A 246 -14.35 -40.63 1.05
CA SER A 246 -15.27 -41.51 0.32
C SER A 246 -15.42 -42.88 0.98
N LYS A 247 -14.34 -43.47 1.52
CA LYS A 247 -14.41 -44.73 2.28
C LYS A 247 -15.19 -44.56 3.58
N LEU A 248 -14.96 -43.47 4.32
CA LEU A 248 -15.63 -43.19 5.58
C LEU A 248 -17.13 -42.94 5.36
N LEU A 249 -17.48 -42.20 4.31
CA LEU A 249 -18.86 -41.96 3.89
C LEU A 249 -19.57 -43.22 3.42
N ARG A 250 -18.91 -44.08 2.64
CA ARG A 250 -19.45 -45.41 2.28
C ARG A 250 -19.69 -46.27 3.52
N THR A 251 -18.79 -46.20 4.50
CA THR A 251 -18.92 -46.93 5.76
C THR A 251 -20.07 -46.37 6.61
N LEU A 252 -20.22 -45.05 6.67
CA LEU A 252 -21.34 -44.39 7.36
C LEU A 252 -22.67 -44.68 6.67
N LYS A 253 -22.72 -44.65 5.33
CA LYS A 253 -23.90 -45.05 4.53
C LYS A 253 -24.27 -46.51 4.82
N ALA A 254 -23.29 -47.42 4.80
CA ALA A 254 -23.53 -48.83 5.12
C ALA A 254 -24.02 -49.04 6.56
N ARG A 255 -23.47 -48.31 7.53
CA ARG A 255 -23.91 -48.37 8.94
C ARG A 255 -25.29 -47.75 9.15
N ALA A 256 -25.60 -46.66 8.46
CA ALA A 256 -26.92 -46.03 8.50
C ALA A 256 -27.98 -46.98 7.93
N LEU A 257 -27.71 -47.62 6.79
CA LEU A 257 -28.62 -48.61 6.18
C LEU A 257 -28.73 -49.91 6.99
N ALA A 258 -27.70 -50.26 7.76
CA ALA A 258 -27.74 -51.41 8.67
C ALA A 258 -28.50 -51.12 9.97
N ASN A 259 -28.74 -49.85 10.31
CA ASN A 259 -29.51 -49.48 11.48
C ASN A 259 -31.01 -49.54 11.16
N GLY A 260 -31.72 -50.45 11.84
CA GLY A 260 -33.14 -50.72 11.60
C GLY A 260 -34.00 -49.45 11.67
N ASP A 261 -33.74 -48.60 12.67
CA ASP A 261 -34.50 -47.35 12.88
C ASP A 261 -34.35 -46.35 11.73
N VAL A 262 -33.15 -46.26 11.14
CA VAL A 262 -32.87 -45.33 10.03
C VAL A 262 -33.49 -45.87 8.74
N ARG A 263 -33.46 -47.19 8.56
CA ARG A 263 -34.09 -47.85 7.43
C ARG A 263 -35.61 -47.71 7.50
N GLU A 264 -36.21 -47.95 8.66
CA GLU A 264 -37.64 -47.75 8.87
C GLU A 264 -38.04 -46.29 8.63
N ALA A 265 -37.25 -45.32 9.11
CA ALA A 265 -37.47 -43.90 8.84
C ALA A 265 -37.34 -43.52 7.35
N LEU A 266 -36.43 -44.16 6.60
CA LEU A 266 -36.32 -43.98 5.14
C LEU A 266 -37.53 -44.56 4.41
N ASP A 267 -37.92 -45.79 4.74
CA ASP A 267 -39.08 -46.48 4.14
C ASP A 267 -40.38 -45.68 4.42
N ASP A 268 -40.48 -45.07 5.61
CA ASP A 268 -41.61 -44.21 5.98
C ASP A 268 -41.64 -42.90 5.19
N LEU A 269 -40.46 -42.37 4.84
CA LEU A 269 -40.31 -41.17 4.01
C LEU A 269 -40.65 -41.45 2.55
N GLU A 270 -40.18 -42.59 2.02
CA GLU A 270 -40.47 -43.09 0.67
C GLU A 270 -41.99 -43.23 0.47
N ARG A 271 -42.67 -43.94 1.39
CA ARG A 271 -44.14 -44.10 1.35
C ARG A 271 -44.90 -42.79 1.41
N LYS A 272 -44.38 -41.79 2.11
CA LYS A 272 -45.05 -40.49 2.28
C LYS A 272 -44.81 -39.53 1.12
N THR A 273 -43.73 -39.68 0.37
CA THR A 273 -43.29 -38.69 -0.61
C THR A 273 -43.34 -39.16 -2.06
N ASP A 274 -43.54 -40.47 -2.33
CA ASP A 274 -43.55 -41.05 -3.69
C ASP A 274 -42.27 -40.68 -4.49
N ILE A 275 -41.14 -40.57 -3.78
CA ILE A 275 -39.83 -40.25 -4.33
C ILE A 275 -39.07 -41.57 -4.55
N ASP A 276 -38.64 -41.80 -5.78
CA ASP A 276 -37.84 -42.96 -6.20
C ASP A 276 -36.54 -43.09 -5.36
N ASP A 277 -36.17 -44.33 -5.03
CA ASP A 277 -34.97 -44.69 -4.26
C ASP A 277 -33.70 -44.09 -4.89
N ASP A 278 -33.62 -44.09 -6.22
CA ASP A 278 -32.52 -43.53 -6.97
C ASP A 278 -32.40 -42.00 -6.77
N ALA A 279 -33.54 -41.32 -6.63
CA ALA A 279 -33.56 -39.88 -6.37
C ALA A 279 -33.11 -39.58 -4.94
N LEU A 280 -33.56 -40.36 -3.94
CA LEU A 280 -33.10 -40.21 -2.56
C LEU A 280 -31.59 -40.46 -2.43
N LEU A 281 -31.07 -41.49 -3.11
CA LEU A 281 -29.64 -41.77 -3.19
C LEU A 281 -28.86 -40.62 -3.84
N ALA A 282 -29.38 -40.03 -4.93
CA ALA A 282 -28.78 -38.86 -5.57
C ALA A 282 -28.74 -37.63 -4.63
N TRP A 283 -29.76 -37.42 -3.80
CA TRP A 283 -29.77 -36.37 -2.78
C TRP A 283 -28.75 -36.61 -1.68
N VAL A 284 -28.63 -37.84 -1.19
CA VAL A 284 -27.60 -38.22 -0.20
C VAL A 284 -26.20 -38.03 -0.77
N GLU A 285 -25.95 -38.44 -2.02
CA GLU A 285 -24.68 -38.24 -2.70
C GLU A 285 -24.37 -36.75 -2.92
N SER A 286 -25.38 -35.96 -3.26
CA SER A 286 -25.25 -34.50 -3.38
C SER A 286 -24.94 -33.82 -2.05
N ALA A 287 -25.61 -34.22 -0.96
CA ALA A 287 -25.35 -33.70 0.39
C ALA A 287 -23.94 -34.06 0.88
N ILE A 288 -23.50 -35.29 0.59
CA ILE A 288 -22.16 -35.76 0.88
C ILE A 288 -21.12 -34.99 0.06
N SER A 289 -21.36 -34.78 -1.23
CA SER A 289 -20.50 -33.99 -2.11
C SER A 289 -20.37 -32.55 -1.59
N LEU A 290 -21.47 -31.93 -1.20
CA LEU A 290 -21.50 -30.60 -0.59
C LEU A 290 -20.71 -30.55 0.72
N ALA A 291 -20.89 -31.52 1.61
CA ALA A 291 -20.17 -31.61 2.88
C ALA A 291 -18.65 -31.81 2.66
N SER A 292 -18.27 -32.64 1.68
CA SER A 292 -16.87 -32.87 1.32
C SER A 292 -16.23 -31.60 0.73
N THR A 293 -16.98 -30.86 -0.09
CA THR A 293 -16.55 -29.58 -0.66
C THR A 293 -16.39 -28.52 0.44
N ALA A 294 -17.35 -28.42 1.35
CA ALA A 294 -17.28 -27.51 2.50
C ALA A 294 -16.09 -27.84 3.42
N ALA A 295 -15.85 -29.13 3.70
CA ALA A 295 -14.68 -29.57 4.46
C ALA A 295 -13.36 -29.26 3.73
N GLY A 296 -13.31 -29.47 2.42
CA GLY A 296 -12.15 -29.11 1.58
C GLY A 296 -11.86 -27.61 1.62
N VAL A 297 -12.89 -26.77 1.48
CA VAL A 297 -12.79 -25.31 1.59
C VAL A 297 -12.32 -24.89 2.98
N TYR A 298 -12.84 -25.51 4.05
CA TYR A 298 -12.42 -25.23 5.42
C TYR A 298 -10.95 -25.61 5.67
N VAL A 299 -10.52 -26.80 5.23
CA VAL A 299 -9.12 -27.26 5.36
C VAL A 299 -8.20 -26.36 4.55
N ALA A 300 -8.56 -26.02 3.31
CA ALA A 300 -7.80 -25.09 2.48
C ALA A 300 -7.66 -23.73 3.18
N HIS A 301 -8.74 -23.19 3.76
CA HIS A 301 -8.69 -21.94 4.51
C HIS A 301 -7.78 -22.00 5.73
N ARG A 302 -7.79 -23.12 6.48
CA ARG A 302 -6.89 -23.33 7.63
C ARG A 302 -5.44 -23.49 7.21
N LEU A 303 -5.18 -24.15 6.08
CA LEU A 303 -3.84 -24.31 5.54
C LEU A 303 -3.31 -23.00 4.97
N ASP A 304 -4.15 -22.18 4.35
CA ASP A 304 -3.78 -20.85 3.86
C ASP A 304 -3.23 -19.99 5.01
N ASP A 305 -3.90 -19.98 6.16
CA ASP A 305 -3.43 -19.23 7.34
C ASP A 305 -2.08 -19.73 7.85
N VAL A 306 -1.88 -21.05 7.85
CA VAL A 306 -0.64 -21.70 8.30
C VAL A 306 0.50 -21.44 7.30
N MET A 307 0.23 -21.51 6.00
CA MET A 307 1.20 -21.22 4.95
C MET A 307 1.58 -19.75 4.90
N TYR A 308 0.61 -18.85 5.08
CA TYR A 308 0.88 -17.42 5.19
C TYR A 308 1.80 -17.13 6.38
N LEU A 309 1.46 -17.70 7.54
CA LEU A 309 2.27 -17.56 8.76
C LEU A 309 3.69 -18.07 8.55
N TYR A 310 3.84 -19.26 7.97
CA TYR A 310 5.14 -19.86 7.69
C TYR A 310 5.94 -19.04 6.66
N SER A 311 5.31 -18.56 5.60
CA SER A 311 5.94 -17.69 4.60
C SER A 311 6.47 -16.38 5.20
N ALA A 312 5.68 -15.74 6.07
CA ALA A 312 6.13 -14.56 6.82
C ALA A 312 7.32 -14.89 7.74
N CYS A 313 7.30 -16.06 8.39
CA CYS A 313 8.41 -16.54 9.21
C CYS A 313 9.69 -16.76 8.38
N VAL A 314 9.58 -17.36 7.21
CA VAL A 314 10.71 -17.60 6.29
C VAL A 314 11.27 -16.29 5.74
N ALA A 315 10.41 -15.36 5.32
CA ALA A 315 10.84 -14.05 4.84
C ALA A 315 11.57 -13.25 5.95
N GLY A 316 11.00 -13.23 7.15
CA GLY A 316 11.62 -12.61 8.32
C GLY A 316 12.94 -13.27 8.71
N ALA A 317 12.98 -14.61 8.71
CA ALA A 317 14.18 -15.38 9.02
C ALA A 317 15.29 -15.15 8.00
N THR A 318 14.95 -15.09 6.70
CA THR A 318 15.91 -14.80 5.63
C THR A 318 16.51 -13.41 5.80
N LEU A 319 15.67 -12.39 6.02
CA LEU A 319 16.14 -11.03 6.25
C LEU A 319 17.01 -10.93 7.51
N CYS A 320 16.58 -11.56 8.60
CA CYS A 320 17.31 -11.58 9.86
C CYS A 320 18.68 -12.27 9.71
N ALA A 321 18.70 -13.48 9.16
CA ALA A 321 19.91 -14.24 8.95
C ALA A 321 20.89 -13.49 8.04
N ASP A 322 20.44 -13.00 6.89
CA ASP A 322 21.31 -12.28 5.93
C ASP A 322 21.96 -11.06 6.56
N LYS A 323 21.20 -10.28 7.34
CA LYS A 323 21.71 -9.07 7.99
C LYS A 323 22.58 -9.37 9.20
N CYS A 324 22.24 -10.38 10.00
CA CYS A 324 23.10 -10.85 11.09
C CYS A 324 24.43 -11.39 10.57
N LEU A 325 24.45 -12.11 9.43
CA LEU A 325 25.69 -12.59 8.82
C LEU A 325 26.54 -11.45 8.27
N LEU A 326 25.93 -10.40 7.69
CA LEU A 326 26.65 -9.18 7.28
C LEU A 326 27.26 -8.44 8.47
N LEU A 327 26.52 -8.31 9.58
CA LEU A 327 27.03 -7.71 10.81
C LEU A 327 28.15 -8.56 11.43
N ALA A 328 28.00 -9.88 11.45
CA ALA A 328 29.02 -10.81 11.95
C ALA A 328 30.29 -10.83 11.07
N GLY A 329 30.14 -10.70 9.75
CA GLY A 329 31.26 -10.68 8.80
C GLY A 329 32.21 -9.48 8.94
N THR A 330 31.84 -8.47 9.73
CA THR A 330 32.78 -7.41 10.14
C THR A 330 33.86 -7.92 11.09
N THR A 331 33.65 -9.08 11.73
CA THR A 331 34.65 -9.75 12.56
C THR A 331 35.55 -10.63 11.69
N ARG A 332 36.76 -10.15 11.39
CA ARG A 332 37.77 -10.93 10.64
C ARG A 332 38.21 -12.13 11.48
N GLY A 333 37.67 -13.32 11.19
CA GLY A 333 38.02 -14.56 11.90
C GLY A 333 37.67 -15.83 11.13
N PRO A 334 38.12 -17.00 11.62
CA PRO A 334 37.83 -18.30 10.99
C PRO A 334 36.33 -18.61 10.86
N LEU A 335 35.50 -17.98 11.71
CA LEU A 335 34.04 -18.02 11.65
C LEU A 335 33.45 -17.47 10.35
N ASP A 336 34.14 -16.56 9.66
CA ASP A 336 33.64 -15.97 8.40
C ASP A 336 33.49 -17.05 7.29
N ARG A 337 34.38 -18.05 7.26
CA ARG A 337 34.26 -19.17 6.30
C ARG A 337 33.04 -20.04 6.58
N LEU A 338 32.73 -20.28 7.85
CA LEU A 338 31.58 -21.08 8.26
C LEU A 338 30.27 -20.32 7.95
N VAL A 339 30.24 -19.03 8.27
CA VAL A 339 29.11 -18.11 8.04
C VAL A 339 28.78 -17.96 6.55
N ARG A 340 29.80 -17.97 5.68
CA ARG A 340 29.60 -17.92 4.21
C ARG A 340 29.14 -19.24 3.59
N SER A 341 29.12 -20.35 4.35
CA SER A 341 28.62 -21.61 3.84
C SER A 341 27.11 -21.51 3.56
N LYS A 342 26.72 -21.78 2.30
CA LYS A 342 25.31 -21.80 1.88
C LYS A 342 24.46 -22.75 2.74
N GLN A 343 25.04 -23.86 3.19
CA GLN A 343 24.36 -24.85 4.03
C GLN A 343 24.07 -24.29 5.42
N VAL A 344 25.04 -23.62 6.06
CA VAL A 344 24.87 -23.02 7.39
C VAL A 344 23.82 -21.92 7.35
N ARG A 345 23.84 -21.08 6.30
CA ARG A 345 22.81 -20.06 6.06
C ARG A 345 21.42 -20.68 5.93
N GLN A 346 21.27 -21.73 5.12
CA GLN A 346 19.97 -22.39 4.93
C GLN A 346 19.47 -23.03 6.23
N VAL A 347 20.34 -23.69 6.99
CA VAL A 347 19.99 -24.28 8.30
C VAL A 347 19.59 -23.19 9.30
N ALA A 348 20.29 -22.05 9.33
CA ALA A 348 19.92 -20.91 10.16
C ALA A 348 18.54 -20.33 9.79
N ILE A 349 18.27 -20.16 8.50
CA ILE A 349 16.97 -19.67 8.01
C ILE A 349 15.85 -20.66 8.39
N CYS A 350 16.03 -21.95 8.10
CA CYS A 350 15.01 -22.97 8.40
C CYS A 350 14.75 -23.12 9.90
N SER A 351 15.80 -23.12 10.73
CA SER A 351 15.66 -23.23 12.19
C SER A 351 14.99 -21.99 12.79
N LEU A 352 15.37 -20.78 12.34
CA LEU A 352 14.76 -19.54 12.78
C LEU A 352 13.29 -19.44 12.33
N ALA A 353 12.98 -19.81 11.07
CA ALA A 353 11.62 -19.84 10.56
C ALA A 353 10.73 -20.86 11.30
N ALA A 354 11.25 -22.07 11.57
CA ALA A 354 10.54 -23.09 12.34
C ALA A 354 10.28 -22.63 13.79
N SER A 355 11.26 -21.98 14.41
CA SER A 355 11.14 -21.42 15.76
C SER A 355 10.11 -20.29 15.82
N GLY A 356 10.14 -19.36 14.85
CA GLY A 356 9.17 -18.28 14.73
C GLY A 356 7.76 -18.79 14.47
N PHE A 357 7.62 -19.80 13.61
CA PHE A 357 6.34 -20.45 13.32
C PHE A 357 5.77 -21.16 14.56
N TRP A 358 6.60 -21.96 15.26
CA TRP A 358 6.22 -22.63 16.50
C TRP A 358 5.80 -21.61 17.57
N TYR A 359 6.59 -20.55 17.76
CA TYR A 359 6.29 -19.48 18.70
C TYR A 359 4.94 -18.83 18.43
N GLN A 360 4.69 -18.40 17.18
CA GLN A 360 3.43 -17.75 16.81
C GLN A 360 2.23 -18.70 16.91
N ARG A 361 2.42 -20.01 16.67
CA ARG A 361 1.34 -21.00 16.71
C ARG A 361 0.99 -21.47 18.13
N VAL A 362 1.99 -21.69 18.98
CA VAL A 362 1.85 -22.37 20.29
C VAL A 362 1.87 -21.40 21.46
N LEU A 363 2.81 -20.45 21.49
CA LEU A 363 3.11 -19.64 22.68
C LEU A 363 2.23 -18.40 22.87
N GLY A 364 1.20 -18.24 22.04
CA GLY A 364 0.10 -17.35 22.37
C GLY A 364 0.03 -16.13 21.47
N ARG A 365 -0.87 -16.25 20.50
CA ARG A 365 -1.63 -15.15 19.87
C ARG A 365 -0.82 -14.07 19.14
N GLY A 366 0.50 -14.18 19.08
CA GLY A 366 1.37 -13.23 18.40
C GLY A 366 1.28 -11.82 18.97
N GLN A 367 0.77 -11.60 20.20
CA GLN A 367 0.63 -10.23 20.69
C GLN A 367 2.01 -9.58 20.84
N LEU A 368 2.18 -8.41 20.20
CA LEU A 368 3.39 -7.63 20.31
C LEU A 368 3.60 -7.20 21.76
N PRO A 369 4.82 -7.34 22.31
CA PRO A 369 5.12 -6.75 23.60
C PRO A 369 4.91 -5.23 23.55
N PHE A 370 4.43 -4.64 24.63
CA PHE A 370 3.98 -3.24 24.68
C PHE A 370 5.01 -2.24 24.10
N PHE A 371 6.30 -2.44 24.42
CA PHE A 371 7.39 -1.58 23.94
C PHE A 371 7.63 -1.64 22.43
N VAL A 372 7.27 -2.75 21.77
CA VAL A 372 7.27 -2.87 20.30
C VAL A 372 5.94 -2.43 19.71
N ALA A 373 4.83 -2.65 20.42
CA ALA A 373 3.50 -2.28 19.97
C ALA A 373 3.34 -0.76 19.81
N LEU A 374 3.91 0.03 20.72
CA LEU A 374 3.79 1.50 20.70
C LEU A 374 4.39 2.13 19.42
N PRO A 375 5.66 1.89 19.05
CA PRO A 375 6.22 2.45 17.82
C PRO A 375 5.58 1.87 16.54
N LEU A 376 5.02 0.66 16.61
CA LEU A 376 4.30 0.03 15.48
C LEU A 376 2.80 0.31 15.47
N ALA A 377 2.29 1.16 16.37
CA ALA A 377 0.86 1.47 16.44
C ALA A 377 0.30 2.02 15.12
N PRO A 378 0.98 2.92 14.38
CA PRO A 378 0.49 3.38 13.08
C PRO A 378 0.35 2.23 12.07
N LEU A 379 1.28 1.27 12.08
CA LEU A 379 1.23 0.10 11.21
C LEU A 379 0.10 -0.86 11.59
N LYS A 380 -0.19 -0.98 12.89
CA LYS A 380 -1.35 -1.74 13.36
C LYS A 380 -2.67 -1.10 12.94
N ILE A 381 -2.76 0.23 13.00
CA ILE A 381 -3.95 0.95 12.53
C ILE A 381 -4.13 0.73 11.03
N SER A 382 -3.05 0.83 10.23
CA SER A 382 -3.13 0.54 8.80
C SER A 382 -3.51 -0.91 8.51
N GLU A 383 -3.01 -1.86 9.30
CA GLU A 383 -3.40 -3.27 9.20
C GLU A 383 -4.90 -3.45 9.47
N SER A 384 -5.45 -2.83 10.51
CA SER A 384 -6.88 -2.90 10.83
C SER A 384 -7.74 -2.31 9.72
N ILE A 385 -7.31 -1.20 9.11
CA ILE A 385 -7.99 -0.60 7.95
C ILE A 385 -7.95 -1.56 6.76
N LEU A 386 -6.78 -2.11 6.43
CA LEU A 386 -6.61 -3.07 5.33
C LEU A 386 -7.45 -4.33 5.54
N ALA A 387 -7.45 -4.87 6.76
CA ALA A 387 -8.25 -6.03 7.14
C ALA A 387 -9.75 -5.74 7.00
N SER A 388 -10.20 -4.58 7.48
CA SER A 388 -11.60 -4.15 7.34
C SER A 388 -11.99 -4.02 5.86
N MET A 389 -11.16 -3.39 5.03
CA MET A 389 -11.40 -3.28 3.60
C MET A 389 -11.49 -4.65 2.93
N ALA A 390 -10.58 -5.58 3.27
CA ALA A 390 -10.60 -6.93 2.74
C ALA A 390 -11.90 -7.68 3.10
N VAL A 391 -12.37 -7.55 4.34
CA VAL A 391 -13.65 -8.15 4.77
C VAL A 391 -14.84 -7.53 4.03
N SER A 392 -14.88 -6.20 3.89
CA SER A 392 -15.96 -5.51 3.17
C SER A 392 -16.01 -5.90 1.68
N PHE A 393 -14.84 -5.98 1.02
CA PHE A 393 -14.77 -6.42 -0.38
C PHE A 393 -15.21 -7.87 -0.55
N ARG A 394 -14.78 -8.78 0.33
CA ARG A 394 -15.24 -10.18 0.33
C ARG A 394 -16.75 -10.30 0.50
N ALA A 395 -17.32 -9.53 1.42
CA ALA A 395 -18.76 -9.51 1.63
C ALA A 395 -19.52 -8.99 0.40
N ALA A 396 -18.97 -7.99 -0.30
CA ALA A 396 -19.54 -7.46 -1.55
C ALA A 396 -19.42 -8.46 -2.71
N SER A 397 -18.26 -9.10 -2.89
CA SER A 397 -18.04 -10.13 -3.92
C SER A 397 -18.92 -11.36 -3.71
N GLY A 398 -19.12 -11.80 -2.46
CA GLY A 398 -19.99 -12.91 -2.12
C GLY A 398 -21.44 -12.70 -2.55
N ARG A 399 -21.98 -11.49 -2.35
CA ARG A 399 -23.35 -11.14 -2.78
C ARG A 399 -23.52 -11.18 -4.30
N ASN A 400 -22.52 -10.72 -5.04
CA ASN A 400 -22.56 -10.75 -6.51
C ASN A 400 -22.44 -12.18 -7.05
N SER A 401 -21.65 -13.05 -6.41
CA SER A 401 -21.57 -14.46 -6.81
C SER A 401 -22.89 -15.21 -6.57
N SER A 402 -23.62 -14.92 -5.49
CA SER A 402 -24.92 -15.57 -5.23
C SER A 402 -25.97 -15.21 -6.29
N GLY A 403 -25.98 -13.97 -6.78
CA GLY A 403 -26.85 -13.56 -7.91
C GLY A 403 -26.44 -14.20 -9.23
N PHE A 404 -25.14 -14.41 -9.45
CA PHE A 404 -24.65 -15.12 -10.63
C PHE A 404 -25.07 -16.59 -10.61
N THR A 405 -24.93 -17.30 -9.48
CA THR A 405 -25.41 -18.70 -9.37
C THR A 405 -26.92 -18.85 -9.48
N SER A 406 -27.74 -17.89 -9.03
CA SER A 406 -29.21 -17.97 -9.20
C SER A 406 -29.66 -17.76 -10.66
N ILE A 407 -28.90 -16.99 -11.44
CA ILE A 407 -29.14 -16.78 -12.87
C ILE A 407 -28.75 -18.03 -13.68
N PHE A 408 -27.71 -18.76 -13.27
CA PHE A 408 -27.29 -19.99 -13.95
C PHE A 408 -28.11 -21.23 -13.55
N ALA A 409 -28.76 -21.24 -12.38
CA ALA A 409 -29.64 -22.33 -11.97
C ALA A 409 -31.01 -22.31 -12.68
N THR A 410 -31.36 -21.25 -13.40
CA THR A 410 -32.72 -21.06 -13.98
C THR A 410 -32.81 -21.15 -15.50
N SER A 411 -31.71 -21.41 -16.24
CA SER A 411 -31.80 -21.61 -17.70
C SER A 411 -30.70 -22.54 -18.26
N PRO A 412 -31.04 -23.79 -18.65
CA PRO A 412 -30.12 -24.72 -19.32
C PRO A 412 -29.67 -24.28 -20.73
N GLU A 413 -30.25 -23.23 -21.32
CA GLU A 413 -29.97 -22.81 -22.69
C GLU A 413 -28.79 -21.83 -22.83
N ALA A 414 -28.28 -21.26 -21.73
CA ALA A 414 -27.24 -20.22 -21.78
C ALA A 414 -25.80 -20.75 -22.07
N MET A 415 -25.61 -22.05 -22.26
CA MET A 415 -24.29 -22.70 -22.36
C MET A 415 -23.65 -22.65 -23.77
N LYS A 416 -24.16 -21.84 -24.71
CA LYS A 416 -23.71 -21.79 -26.12
C LYS A 416 -23.02 -20.51 -26.58
N MET A 417 -22.48 -19.66 -25.69
CA MET A 417 -21.70 -18.48 -26.13
C MET A 417 -20.19 -18.68 -25.97
N PRO A 418 -19.37 -18.38 -26.99
CA PRO A 418 -17.91 -18.44 -26.89
C PRO A 418 -17.39 -17.23 -26.09
N LEU A 419 -16.53 -17.49 -25.11
CA LEU A 419 -15.83 -16.45 -24.34
C LEU A 419 -14.81 -15.69 -25.22
N PRO A 420 -14.60 -14.37 -25.02
CA PRO A 420 -13.67 -13.59 -25.82
C PRO A 420 -12.21 -13.94 -25.52
N SER A 421 -11.43 -14.25 -26.57
CA SER A 421 -10.02 -14.66 -26.56
C SER A 421 -9.02 -13.63 -25.99
N ALA A 422 -9.47 -12.41 -25.68
CA ALA A 422 -8.61 -11.31 -25.24
C ALA A 422 -8.11 -11.43 -23.79
N PHE A 423 -8.87 -12.08 -22.89
CA PHE A 423 -8.47 -12.21 -21.47
C PHE A 423 -7.46 -13.34 -21.20
N SER A 424 -7.49 -14.40 -22.03
CA SER A 424 -6.55 -15.54 -21.94
C SER A 424 -5.10 -15.12 -22.31
N THR A 425 -4.96 -14.22 -23.28
CA THR A 425 -3.65 -13.88 -23.87
C THR A 425 -2.78 -13.01 -22.94
N VAL A 426 -3.39 -12.16 -22.10
CA VAL A 426 -2.66 -11.31 -21.15
C VAL A 426 -2.20 -12.11 -19.92
N PHE A 427 -3.00 -13.08 -19.45
CA PHE A 427 -2.67 -13.89 -18.28
C PHE A 427 -1.61 -14.95 -18.57
N VAL A 428 -1.64 -15.58 -19.75
CA VAL A 428 -0.66 -16.61 -20.14
C VAL A 428 0.74 -16.03 -20.40
N ARG A 429 0.86 -14.76 -20.81
CA ARG A 429 2.18 -14.11 -21.01
C ARG A 429 2.88 -13.76 -19.70
N ILE A 430 2.14 -13.50 -18.61
CA ILE A 430 2.71 -13.20 -17.29
C ILE A 430 3.24 -14.47 -16.61
N VAL A 431 2.59 -15.62 -16.85
CA VAL A 431 2.95 -16.90 -16.20
C VAL A 431 4.11 -17.64 -16.90
N LYS A 432 4.38 -17.37 -18.19
CA LYS A 432 5.40 -18.10 -18.98
C LYS A 432 6.76 -17.42 -19.14
N SER A 433 7.08 -16.35 -18.40
CA SER A 433 8.41 -15.73 -18.47
C SER A 433 9.36 -16.30 -17.39
N PRO A 434 10.33 -17.18 -17.74
CA PRO A 434 11.24 -17.78 -16.75
C PRO A 434 12.35 -16.81 -16.29
N SER A 435 12.42 -15.60 -16.86
CA SER A 435 13.53 -14.67 -16.67
C SER A 435 13.35 -13.65 -15.54
N CYS A 436 12.19 -13.61 -14.86
CA CYS A 436 11.97 -12.64 -13.76
C CYS A 436 12.55 -13.07 -12.40
N PHE A 437 12.98 -14.32 -12.22
CA PHE A 437 13.47 -14.81 -10.92
C PHE A 437 15.00 -14.84 -10.77
N GLN A 438 15.79 -14.58 -11.83
CA GLN A 438 17.25 -14.68 -11.77
C GLN A 438 18.00 -13.35 -11.52
N THR A 439 17.34 -12.20 -11.54
CA THR A 439 18.05 -10.90 -11.52
C THR A 439 18.20 -10.25 -10.14
N TYR A 440 18.11 -11.00 -9.04
CA TYR A 440 18.31 -10.50 -7.67
C TYR A 440 19.61 -10.98 -7.00
N GLN A 441 20.60 -11.41 -7.78
CA GLN A 441 22.00 -11.51 -7.33
C GLN A 441 22.90 -10.66 -8.23
N ALA A 442 22.91 -9.34 -7.97
CA ALA A 442 23.99 -8.41 -8.28
C ALA A 442 23.95 -7.25 -7.29
#